data_AF-A0A5C5XQJ2-F1
#
_entry.id   AF-A0A5C5XQJ2-F1
#
_cell.length_a   1.000
_cell.length_b   1.000
_cell.length_c   1.000
_cell.angle_alpha   90.00
_cell.angle_beta   90.00
_cell.angle_gamma   90.00
#
_symmetry.space_group_name_H-M   'P 1'
#
loop_
_entity.id
_entity.type
_entity.pdbx_description
1 polymer ?
#
loop_
_entity_poly.entity_id
_entity_poly.type
_entity_poly.pdbx_seq_one_letter_code
_entity_poly.pdbx_strand_id
1 'polypeptide(L)'
;MGSLEDLVARISGPVPEGYLQYLRFNSADAVSEQGFDPTTLLVLNLELTDLEDTEEHRKRFFLTGDGCGNYLFVVGDDPAEVVHLWDHDPLGIVSTDESLSDFLPTAEQQCRIDWPPNEGDLYICRTSRYGESILDPIPIEEWIAAVDATEGIRHQGYSEGKNPFTGVVVRFDEQGFSLIGEGGARNSARWYHGRVMLRDTPGNRQLAESLAVKLAARVIGAD
;
A
#
# COMPACT_ATOMS: atom_id res chain seq x y z
N MET A 1 -8.48 14.27 -5.75
CA MET A 1 -8.75 14.09 -4.31
C MET A 1 -9.93 13.16 -4.20
N GLY A 2 -9.78 12.08 -3.43
CA GLY A 2 -10.89 11.20 -3.09
C GLY A 2 -11.85 11.91 -2.14
N SER A 3 -13.12 11.60 -2.29
CA SER A 3 -14.20 12.08 -1.42
C SER A 3 -14.46 11.11 -0.27
N LEU A 4 -15.22 11.56 0.73
CA LEU A 4 -15.75 10.65 1.76
C LEU A 4 -16.61 9.53 1.15
N GLU A 5 -17.32 9.82 0.06
CA GLU A 5 -18.09 8.82 -0.68
C GLU A 5 -17.18 7.75 -1.28
N ASP A 6 -16.02 8.14 -1.83
CA ASP A 6 -15.02 7.20 -2.36
C ASP A 6 -14.45 6.31 -1.25
N LEU A 7 -14.18 6.89 -0.06
CA LEU A 7 -13.72 6.12 1.10
C LEU A 7 -14.74 5.04 1.46
N VAL A 8 -15.98 5.45 1.73
CA VAL A 8 -17.08 4.55 2.13
C VAL A 8 -17.37 3.49 1.07
N ALA A 9 -17.30 3.83 -0.21
CA ALA A 9 -17.64 2.91 -1.29
C ALA A 9 -16.55 1.87 -1.57
N ARG A 10 -15.28 2.15 -1.22
CA ARG A 10 -14.13 1.33 -1.65
C ARG A 10 -13.51 0.51 -0.53
N ILE A 11 -13.65 0.89 0.73
CA ILE A 11 -13.17 0.05 1.83
C ILE A 11 -14.15 -1.12 2.06
N SER A 12 -13.62 -2.25 2.52
CA SER A 12 -14.44 -3.45 2.78
C SER A 12 -15.22 -3.40 4.11
N GLY A 13 -14.85 -2.46 4.99
CA GLY A 13 -15.34 -2.35 6.35
C GLY A 13 -16.19 -1.11 6.63
N PRO A 14 -16.80 -1.03 7.81
CA PRO A 14 -17.51 0.17 8.26
C PRO A 14 -16.53 1.32 8.52
N VAL A 15 -16.95 2.54 8.16
CA VAL A 15 -16.30 3.78 8.60
C VAL A 15 -16.86 4.18 9.97
N PRO A 16 -16.01 4.44 10.99
CA PRO A 16 -16.46 4.84 12.33
C PRO A 16 -17.27 6.15 12.30
N GLU A 17 -18.33 6.22 13.10
CA GLU A 17 -19.17 7.43 13.20
C GLU A 17 -18.38 8.59 13.80
N GLY A 18 -17.46 8.35 14.74
CA GLY A 18 -16.59 9.39 15.29
C GLY A 18 -15.72 10.05 14.22
N TYR A 19 -15.22 9.29 13.25
CA TYR A 19 -14.49 9.86 12.11
C TYR A 19 -15.42 10.66 11.18
N LEU A 20 -16.63 10.15 10.90
CA LEU A 20 -17.63 10.87 10.11
C LEU A 20 -18.01 12.21 10.76
N GLN A 21 -18.14 12.25 12.09
CA GLN A 21 -18.40 13.48 12.85
C GLN A 21 -17.21 14.42 12.80
N TYR A 22 -16.00 13.91 13.02
CA TYR A 22 -14.78 14.69 12.95
C TYR A 22 -14.65 15.42 11.59
N LEU A 23 -14.95 14.76 10.48
CA LEU A 23 -14.97 15.39 9.14
C LEU A 23 -16.05 16.47 9.00
N ARG A 24 -17.22 16.31 9.63
CA ARG A 24 -18.31 17.29 9.57
C ARG A 24 -18.02 18.56 10.36
N PHE A 25 -17.27 18.44 11.47
CA PHE A 25 -17.01 19.55 12.39
C PHE A 25 -15.72 20.32 12.11
N ASN A 26 -14.81 19.76 11.31
CA ASN A 26 -13.54 20.39 10.95
C ASN A 26 -13.51 20.84 9.50
N SER A 27 -12.68 21.85 9.19
CA SER A 27 -12.46 22.26 7.81
C SER A 27 -11.64 21.21 7.06
N ALA A 28 -11.85 21.11 5.75
CA ALA A 28 -11.07 20.21 4.89
C ALA A 28 -9.56 20.49 4.99
N ASP A 29 -9.17 21.76 5.08
CA ASP A 29 -7.76 22.15 5.21
C ASP A 29 -7.15 21.62 6.52
N ALA A 30 -7.84 21.77 7.66
CA ALA A 30 -7.34 21.29 8.95
C ALA A 30 -7.20 19.76 8.98
N VAL A 31 -8.20 19.06 8.45
CA VAL A 31 -8.17 17.59 8.32
C VAL A 31 -7.01 17.14 7.43
N SER A 32 -6.78 17.84 6.30
CA SER A 32 -5.70 17.54 5.38
C SER A 32 -4.32 17.83 5.98
N GLU A 33 -4.17 18.92 6.75
CA GLU A 33 -2.91 19.24 7.44
C GLU A 33 -2.53 18.17 8.47
N GLN A 34 -3.51 17.56 9.14
CA GLN A 34 -3.28 16.45 10.07
C GLN A 34 -3.11 15.09 9.36
N GLY A 35 -3.36 15.04 8.06
CA GLY A 35 -3.28 13.84 7.23
C GLY A 35 -4.49 12.90 7.35
N PHE A 36 -5.56 13.29 8.04
CA PHE A 36 -6.77 12.47 8.20
C PHE A 36 -7.82 12.70 7.10
N ASP A 37 -7.42 13.24 5.95
CA ASP A 37 -8.35 13.43 4.85
C ASP A 37 -8.80 12.07 4.25
N PRO A 38 -10.00 12.01 3.64
CA PRO A 38 -10.53 10.76 3.12
C PRO A 38 -9.62 10.05 2.11
N THR A 39 -8.82 10.77 1.34
CA THR A 39 -7.91 10.17 0.36
C THR A 39 -6.80 9.41 1.08
N THR A 40 -6.21 10.04 2.10
CA THR A 40 -5.11 9.48 2.88
C THR A 40 -5.53 8.24 3.64
N LEU A 41 -6.69 8.27 4.30
CA LEU A 41 -7.22 7.07 4.96
C LEU A 41 -7.66 5.99 3.98
N LEU A 42 -8.21 6.35 2.81
CA LEU A 42 -8.57 5.37 1.80
C LEU A 42 -7.33 4.61 1.32
N VAL A 43 -6.23 5.31 1.01
CA VAL A 43 -4.98 4.66 0.62
C VAL A 43 -4.51 3.71 1.71
N LEU A 44 -4.40 4.18 2.96
CA LEU A 44 -3.93 3.36 4.08
C LEU A 44 -4.76 2.08 4.25
N ASN A 45 -6.08 2.21 4.26
CA ASN A 45 -6.99 1.09 4.49
C ASN A 45 -6.97 0.08 3.33
N LEU A 46 -6.85 0.55 2.08
CA LEU A 46 -6.69 -0.36 0.94
C LEU A 46 -5.35 -1.10 1.00
N GLU A 47 -4.25 -0.43 1.33
CA GLU A 47 -2.92 -1.05 1.38
C GLU A 47 -2.85 -2.13 2.47
N LEU A 48 -3.51 -1.90 3.61
CA LEU A 48 -3.54 -2.87 4.70
C LEU A 48 -4.49 -4.04 4.43
N THR A 49 -5.62 -3.79 3.77
CA THR A 49 -6.54 -4.85 3.34
C THR A 49 -5.86 -5.83 2.36
N ASP A 50 -5.01 -5.33 1.46
CA ASP A 50 -4.25 -6.19 0.52
C ASP A 50 -3.20 -7.08 1.23
N LEU A 51 -2.72 -6.65 2.41
CA LEU A 51 -1.75 -7.42 3.20
C LEU A 51 -2.37 -8.59 3.98
N GLU A 52 -3.58 -8.43 4.50
CA GLU A 52 -4.25 -9.46 5.29
C GLU A 52 -5.76 -9.48 5.04
N ASP A 53 -6.21 -10.47 4.25
CA ASP A 53 -7.61 -10.60 3.87
C ASP A 53 -8.41 -11.54 4.80
N THR A 54 -8.51 -11.17 6.09
CA THR A 54 -9.34 -11.89 7.07
C THR A 54 -10.59 -11.10 7.44
N GLU A 55 -11.66 -11.79 7.87
CA GLU A 55 -12.89 -11.11 8.31
C GLU A 55 -12.62 -10.14 9.48
N GLU A 56 -11.72 -10.51 10.39
CA GLU A 56 -11.34 -9.68 11.52
C GLU A 56 -10.54 -8.46 11.08
N HIS A 57 -9.62 -8.61 10.13
CA HIS A 57 -8.86 -7.49 9.58
C HIS A 57 -9.77 -6.50 8.82
N ARG A 58 -10.74 -7.00 8.04
CA ARG A 58 -11.69 -6.16 7.29
C ARG A 58 -12.58 -5.27 8.16
N LYS A 59 -12.72 -5.56 9.47
CA LYS A 59 -13.46 -4.72 10.43
C LYS A 59 -12.62 -3.57 10.99
N ARG A 60 -11.32 -3.58 10.75
CA ARG A 60 -10.40 -2.54 11.23
C ARG A 60 -10.47 -1.34 10.30
N PHE A 61 -10.67 -0.16 10.88
CA PHE A 61 -10.50 1.10 10.20
C PHE A 61 -9.19 1.72 10.68
N PHE A 62 -8.17 1.66 9.83
CA PHE A 62 -6.83 2.15 10.14
C PHE A 62 -6.77 3.67 10.06
N LEU A 63 -6.14 4.27 11.06
CA LEU A 63 -6.05 5.71 11.26
C LEU A 63 -4.66 6.23 10.86
N THR A 64 -3.60 5.54 11.27
CA THR A 64 -2.22 5.97 10.99
C THR A 64 -1.25 4.80 11.18
N GLY A 65 0.00 4.97 10.77
CA GLY A 65 1.09 4.04 11.04
C GLY A 65 2.42 4.77 11.15
N ASP A 66 3.37 4.15 11.86
CA ASP A 66 4.69 4.74 12.14
C ASP A 66 5.74 4.47 11.06
N GLY A 67 5.37 3.74 10.01
CA GLY A 67 6.28 3.36 8.95
C GLY A 67 7.08 2.07 9.19
N CYS A 68 7.16 1.61 10.43
CA CYS A 68 7.95 0.46 10.87
C CYS A 68 7.11 -0.80 11.04
N GLY A 69 5.81 -0.75 10.71
CA GLY A 69 4.90 -1.88 10.80
C GLY A 69 3.91 -1.78 11.97
N ASN A 70 3.92 -0.67 12.71
CA ASN A 70 2.94 -0.41 13.75
C ASN A 70 1.80 0.45 13.21
N TYR A 71 0.56 0.06 13.50
CA TYR A 71 -0.63 0.74 12.98
C TYR A 71 -1.66 1.00 14.08
N LEU A 72 -2.22 2.21 14.10
CA LEU A 72 -3.35 2.53 14.96
C LEU A 72 -4.65 2.37 14.17
N PHE A 73 -5.65 1.75 14.79
CA PHE A 73 -6.95 1.49 14.17
C PHE A 73 -8.06 1.48 15.21
N VAL A 74 -9.30 1.53 14.74
CA VAL A 74 -10.50 1.21 15.53
C VAL A 74 -11.25 0.06 14.87
N VAL A 75 -12.06 -0.66 15.64
CA VAL A 75 -13.03 -1.60 15.06
C VAL A 75 -14.23 -0.80 14.58
N GLY A 76 -14.48 -0.76 13.28
CA GLY A 76 -15.34 0.27 12.69
C GLY A 76 -16.83 0.15 13.03
N ASP A 77 -17.31 -1.00 13.49
CA ASP A 77 -18.67 -1.20 14.01
C ASP A 77 -18.75 -1.20 15.54
N ASP A 78 -17.63 -0.98 16.24
CA ASP A 78 -17.62 -0.89 17.70
C ASP A 78 -18.12 0.49 18.15
N PRO A 79 -19.26 0.58 18.86
CA PRO A 79 -19.78 1.85 19.37
C PRO A 79 -18.87 2.54 20.39
N ALA A 80 -17.91 1.84 20.99
CA ALA A 80 -16.94 2.44 21.90
C ALA A 80 -15.80 3.16 21.15
N GLU A 81 -15.54 2.82 19.89
CA GLU A 81 -14.48 3.37 19.02
C GLU A 81 -13.14 3.54 19.76
N VAL A 82 -12.74 2.51 20.52
CA VAL A 82 -11.45 2.49 21.23
C VAL A 82 -10.32 2.32 20.22
N VAL A 83 -9.28 3.13 20.36
CA VAL A 83 -8.09 3.04 19.53
C VAL A 83 -7.23 1.86 19.97
N HIS A 84 -6.80 1.08 19.00
CA HIS A 84 -5.94 -0.09 19.16
C HIS A 84 -4.64 0.10 18.41
N LEU A 85 -3.57 -0.43 18.97
CA LEU A 85 -2.27 -0.58 18.33
C LEU A 85 -2.12 -2.02 17.83
N TRP A 86 -1.92 -2.17 16.53
CA TRP A 86 -1.36 -3.38 15.93
C TRP A 86 0.16 -3.24 15.94
N ASP A 87 0.82 -3.96 16.85
CA ASP A 87 2.26 -3.95 17.05
C ASP A 87 2.91 -5.07 16.23
N HIS A 88 4.05 -4.78 15.60
CA HIS A 88 4.83 -5.76 14.86
C HIS A 88 5.87 -6.49 15.74
N ASP A 89 6.28 -5.92 16.88
CA ASP A 89 7.34 -6.48 17.74
C ASP A 89 7.15 -6.17 19.25
N PRO A 90 6.56 -7.09 20.05
CA PRO A 90 6.08 -8.41 19.64
C PRO A 90 4.77 -8.31 18.86
N LEU A 91 4.62 -9.17 17.85
CA LEU A 91 3.40 -9.21 17.04
C LEU A 91 2.16 -9.38 17.93
N GLY A 92 1.24 -8.41 17.89
CA GLY A 92 0.03 -8.44 18.70
C GLY A 92 -0.85 -7.20 18.56
N ILE A 93 -2.00 -7.24 19.22
CA ILE A 93 -2.94 -6.12 19.28
C ILE A 93 -3.10 -5.68 20.73
N VAL A 94 -3.00 -4.38 20.99
CA VAL A 94 -3.07 -3.77 22.32
C VAL A 94 -4.07 -2.61 22.30
N SER A 95 -4.90 -2.49 23.35
CA SER A 95 -5.73 -1.31 23.57
C SER A 95 -4.86 -0.13 23.99
N THR A 96 -5.10 1.06 23.44
CA THR A 96 -4.47 2.29 23.96
C THR A 96 -5.28 2.92 25.10
N ASP A 97 -6.48 2.40 25.36
CA ASP A 97 -7.49 2.96 26.27
C ASP A 97 -7.93 4.39 25.91
N GLU A 98 -7.60 4.85 24.70
CA GLU A 98 -7.96 6.16 24.15
C GLU A 98 -9.17 6.03 23.23
N SER A 99 -10.08 7.01 23.29
CA SER A 99 -11.23 7.07 22.40
C SER A 99 -10.86 7.73 21.07
N LEU A 100 -11.51 7.34 19.97
CA LEU A 100 -11.30 7.96 18.66
C LEU A 100 -11.53 9.49 18.69
N SER A 101 -12.52 9.95 19.45
CA SER A 101 -12.83 11.38 19.58
C SER A 101 -11.74 12.20 20.26
N ASP A 102 -10.97 11.59 21.16
CA ASP A 102 -9.83 12.24 21.83
C ASP A 102 -8.56 12.16 20.97
N PHE A 103 -8.41 11.06 20.22
CA PHE A 103 -7.26 10.81 19.35
C PHE A 103 -7.20 11.78 18.16
N LEU A 104 -8.25 11.85 17.34
CA LEU A 104 -8.23 12.56 16.05
C LEU A 104 -7.81 14.04 16.12
N PRO A 105 -8.23 14.84 17.12
CA PRO A 105 -7.83 16.25 17.20
C PRO A 105 -6.35 16.47 17.51
N THR A 106 -5.66 15.49 18.11
CA THR A 106 -4.29 15.65 18.61
C THR A 106 -3.27 14.83 17.85
N ALA A 107 -3.72 13.79 17.13
CA ALA A 107 -2.85 12.95 16.33
C ALA A 107 -2.42 13.66 15.05
N GLU A 108 -1.25 13.25 14.55
CA GLU A 108 -0.78 13.55 13.21
C GLU A 108 -0.56 12.23 12.48
N GLN A 109 -1.11 12.11 11.28
CA GLN A 109 -0.79 10.99 10.41
C GLN A 109 0.54 11.27 9.72
N GLN A 110 1.52 10.37 9.87
CA GLN A 110 2.66 10.37 8.97
C GLN A 110 2.16 9.99 7.58
N CYS A 111 1.94 11.00 6.74
CA CYS A 111 1.33 10.84 5.42
C CYS A 111 2.23 9.99 4.51
N ARG A 112 1.93 8.68 4.42
CA ARG A 112 2.59 7.75 3.50
C ARG A 112 2.37 8.11 2.03
N ILE A 113 1.31 8.87 1.71
CA ILE A 113 1.06 9.31 0.33
C ILE A 113 2.20 10.19 -0.19
N ASP A 114 2.75 11.02 0.69
CA ASP A 114 3.80 11.98 0.35
C ASP A 114 5.21 11.40 0.53
N TRP A 115 5.32 10.13 0.93
CA TRP A 115 6.63 9.50 1.05
C TRP A 115 7.29 9.38 -0.31
N PRO A 116 8.54 9.86 -0.44
CA PRO A 116 9.24 9.76 -1.71
C PRO A 116 9.45 8.28 -2.07
N PRO A 117 9.53 7.97 -3.37
CA PRO A 117 10.10 6.72 -3.84
C PRO A 117 11.42 6.42 -3.12
N ASN A 118 11.65 5.16 -2.74
CA ASN A 118 12.94 4.77 -2.16
C ASN A 118 14.09 5.09 -3.11
N GLU A 119 15.20 5.61 -2.58
CA GLU A 119 16.42 5.82 -3.36
C GLU A 119 16.88 4.51 -4.02
N GLY A 120 17.15 4.56 -5.33
CA GLY A 120 17.62 3.41 -6.10
C GLY A 120 16.53 2.48 -6.62
N ASP A 121 15.24 2.84 -6.46
CA ASP A 121 14.10 2.11 -7.04
C ASP A 121 13.34 2.96 -8.07
N LEU A 122 12.76 2.28 -9.05
CA LEU A 122 11.78 2.78 -10.01
C LEU A 122 10.42 2.16 -9.72
N TYR A 123 9.38 2.95 -9.94
CA TYR A 123 7.99 2.55 -9.77
C TYR A 123 7.22 2.80 -11.06
N ILE A 124 6.43 1.82 -11.50
CA ILE A 124 5.47 1.96 -12.59
C ILE A 124 4.09 2.12 -11.98
N CYS A 125 3.49 3.30 -12.12
CA CYS A 125 2.20 3.68 -11.53
C CYS A 125 1.33 4.38 -12.59
N ARG A 126 0.00 4.20 -12.54
CA ARG A 126 -0.93 5.00 -13.38
C ARG A 126 -1.08 6.43 -12.88
N THR A 127 -1.06 6.60 -11.56
CA THR A 127 -1.11 7.90 -10.89
C THR A 127 0.24 8.63 -11.00
N SER A 128 0.21 9.95 -10.83
CA SER A 128 1.43 10.77 -10.76
C SER A 128 2.13 10.71 -9.40
N ARG A 129 1.49 10.14 -8.38
CA ARG A 129 1.98 10.05 -7.00
C ARG A 129 2.11 8.59 -6.62
N TYR A 130 3.33 8.20 -6.20
CA TYR A 130 3.64 6.83 -5.79
C TYR A 130 2.64 6.29 -4.76
N GLY A 131 2.38 7.06 -3.69
CA GLY A 131 1.48 6.62 -2.62
C GLY A 131 0.01 6.53 -3.01
N GLU A 132 -0.43 7.19 -4.08
CA GLU A 132 -1.82 7.10 -4.57
C GLU A 132 -2.03 5.93 -5.55
N SER A 133 -1.00 5.14 -5.84
CA SER A 133 -1.06 4.06 -6.84
C SER A 133 -2.20 3.05 -6.64
N ILE A 134 -2.53 2.73 -5.39
CA ILE A 134 -3.62 1.81 -5.06
C ILE A 134 -5.02 2.38 -5.39
N LEU A 135 -5.12 3.69 -5.64
CA LEU A 135 -6.38 4.33 -6.02
C LEU A 135 -6.77 4.05 -7.48
N ASP A 136 -5.79 3.83 -8.36
CA ASP A 136 -5.93 3.39 -9.75
C ASP A 136 -4.89 2.29 -10.04
N PRO A 137 -5.12 1.07 -9.50
CA PRO A 137 -4.13 0.01 -9.53
C PRO A 137 -3.98 -0.55 -10.94
N ILE A 138 -2.76 -0.94 -11.30
CA ILE A 138 -2.49 -1.81 -12.45
C ILE A 138 -3.01 -3.21 -12.08
N PRO A 139 -4.05 -3.73 -12.76
CA PRO A 139 -4.54 -5.08 -12.50
C PRO A 139 -3.45 -6.11 -12.74
N ILE A 140 -3.45 -7.19 -11.96
CA ILE A 140 -2.42 -8.22 -12.04
C ILE A 140 -2.40 -8.89 -13.43
N GLU A 141 -3.56 -9.09 -14.03
CA GLU A 141 -3.70 -9.66 -15.37
C GLU A 141 -3.11 -8.74 -16.46
N GLU A 142 -3.29 -7.42 -16.30
CA GLU A 142 -2.68 -6.44 -17.20
C GLU A 142 -1.15 -6.43 -17.06
N TRP A 143 -0.65 -6.53 -15.81
CA TRP A 143 0.78 -6.66 -15.56
C TRP A 143 1.36 -7.90 -16.24
N ILE A 144 0.74 -9.06 -16.04
CA ILE A 144 1.18 -10.33 -16.65
C ILE A 144 1.17 -10.22 -18.18
N ALA A 145 0.11 -9.69 -18.77
CA ALA A 145 0.01 -9.51 -20.21
C ALA A 145 1.08 -8.55 -20.77
N ALA A 146 1.39 -7.46 -20.06
CA ALA A 146 2.43 -6.53 -20.46
C ALA A 146 3.83 -7.16 -20.39
N VAL A 147 4.09 -7.95 -19.34
CA VAL A 147 5.34 -8.72 -19.18
C VAL A 147 5.51 -9.72 -20.33
N ASP A 148 4.49 -10.54 -20.60
CA ASP A 148 4.55 -11.55 -21.66
C ASP A 148 4.74 -10.96 -23.06
N ALA A 149 4.29 -9.71 -23.26
CA ALA A 149 4.44 -8.96 -24.49
C ALA A 149 5.74 -8.14 -24.57
N THR A 150 6.69 -8.32 -23.65
CA THR A 150 7.91 -7.52 -23.56
C THR A 150 9.15 -8.41 -23.51
N GLU A 151 10.08 -8.18 -24.44
CA GLU A 151 11.35 -8.91 -24.47
C GLU A 151 12.24 -8.53 -23.27
N GLY A 152 12.98 -9.49 -22.74
CA GLY A 152 13.92 -9.26 -21.63
C GLY A 152 13.30 -9.33 -20.24
N ILE A 153 12.00 -9.60 -20.13
CA ILE A 153 11.31 -9.87 -18.86
C ILE A 153 10.45 -11.11 -18.98
N ARG A 154 10.29 -11.86 -17.89
CA ARG A 154 9.46 -13.08 -17.83
C ARG A 154 8.67 -13.13 -16.53
N HIS A 155 7.38 -13.39 -16.64
CA HIS A 155 6.53 -13.66 -15.48
C HIS A 155 6.91 -15.00 -14.84
N GLN A 156 6.95 -15.00 -13.51
CA GLN A 156 7.26 -16.21 -12.74
C GLN A 156 6.20 -16.50 -11.67
N GLY A 157 5.62 -15.46 -11.05
CA GLY A 157 4.54 -15.62 -10.06
C GLY A 157 4.98 -16.19 -8.71
N TYR A 158 6.28 -16.38 -8.49
CA TYR A 158 6.81 -16.81 -7.20
C TYR A 158 8.27 -16.35 -7.03
N SER A 159 8.67 -16.08 -5.79
CA SER A 159 10.07 -15.88 -5.44
C SER A 159 10.69 -17.16 -4.86
N GLU A 160 12.01 -17.29 -4.99
CA GLU A 160 12.77 -18.42 -4.44
C GLU A 160 13.67 -17.94 -3.30
N GLY A 161 13.57 -18.60 -2.15
CA GLY A 161 14.46 -18.42 -1.02
C GLY A 161 15.15 -19.72 -0.64
N LYS A 162 16.35 -19.63 -0.08
CA LYS A 162 17.07 -20.80 0.43
C LYS A 162 16.88 -20.87 1.95
N ASN A 163 16.31 -21.98 2.43
CA ASN A 163 16.23 -22.21 3.87
C ASN A 163 17.65 -22.23 4.47
N PRO A 164 17.97 -21.36 5.45
CA PRO A 164 19.33 -21.23 5.95
C PRO A 164 19.80 -22.46 6.76
N PHE A 165 18.87 -23.25 7.30
CA PHE A 165 19.17 -24.43 8.12
C PHE A 165 19.27 -25.72 7.28
N THR A 166 18.39 -25.88 6.29
CA THR A 166 18.30 -27.11 5.49
C THR A 166 18.92 -26.98 4.10
N GLY A 167 19.12 -25.76 3.62
CA GLY A 167 19.62 -25.47 2.28
C GLY A 167 18.62 -25.75 1.15
N VAL A 168 17.40 -26.19 1.48
CA VAL A 168 16.33 -26.46 0.52
C VAL A 168 15.82 -25.15 -0.08
N VAL A 169 15.56 -25.16 -1.38
CA VAL A 169 14.88 -24.05 -2.07
C VAL A 169 13.40 -24.10 -1.72
N VAL A 170 12.91 -23.01 -1.15
CA VAL A 170 11.51 -22.78 -0.82
C VAL A 170 10.96 -21.75 -1.79
N ARG A 171 9.72 -21.94 -2.24
CA ARG A 171 9.00 -21.01 -3.10
C ARG A 171 7.97 -20.26 -2.28
N PHE A 172 7.91 -18.96 -2.48
CA PHE A 172 6.91 -18.08 -1.89
C PHE A 172 6.05 -17.53 -3.02
N ASP A 173 4.74 -17.67 -2.87
CA ASP A 173 3.80 -17.15 -3.86
C ASP A 173 3.93 -15.62 -3.91
N GLU A 174 4.17 -15.09 -5.10
CA GLU A 174 4.29 -13.65 -5.35
C GLU A 174 3.71 -13.42 -6.75
N GLN A 175 2.39 -13.30 -6.84
CA GLN A 175 1.64 -13.40 -8.09
C GLN A 175 2.16 -12.49 -9.22
N GLY A 176 2.65 -11.29 -8.91
CA GLY A 176 3.23 -10.38 -9.89
C GLY A 176 4.75 -10.34 -9.95
N PHE A 177 5.44 -11.35 -9.42
CA PHE A 177 6.89 -11.47 -9.51
C PHE A 177 7.33 -11.83 -10.94
N SER A 178 8.27 -11.03 -11.46
CA SER A 178 8.86 -11.20 -12.79
C SER A 178 10.39 -11.06 -12.75
N LEU A 179 11.09 -11.84 -13.58
CA LEU A 179 12.54 -11.80 -13.72
C LEU A 179 12.96 -11.01 -14.96
N ILE A 180 14.01 -10.19 -14.83
CA ILE A 180 14.56 -9.35 -15.89
C ILE A 180 15.90 -9.94 -16.36
N GLY A 181 15.96 -10.35 -17.62
CA GLY A 181 17.13 -10.99 -18.25
C GLY A 181 17.53 -12.31 -17.58
N GLU A 182 18.82 -12.66 -17.69
CA GLU A 182 19.41 -13.87 -17.08
C GLU A 182 19.93 -13.63 -15.64
N GLY A 183 19.72 -12.44 -15.08
CA GLY A 183 20.39 -11.93 -13.87
C GLY A 183 19.97 -12.53 -12.51
N GLY A 184 19.10 -13.54 -12.51
CA GLY A 184 18.51 -14.10 -11.28
C GLY A 184 17.70 -13.08 -10.46
N ALA A 185 17.38 -13.41 -9.20
CA ALA A 185 16.46 -12.63 -8.37
C ALA A 185 16.86 -11.15 -8.11
N ARG A 186 18.14 -10.78 -8.29
CA ARG A 186 18.64 -9.40 -8.12
C ARG A 186 18.15 -8.44 -9.21
N ASN A 187 17.68 -8.97 -10.33
CA ASN A 187 17.08 -8.20 -11.39
C ASN A 187 15.64 -8.68 -11.60
N SER A 188 14.74 -8.19 -10.75
CA SER A 188 13.33 -8.55 -10.74
C SER A 188 12.45 -7.32 -10.72
N ALA A 189 11.23 -7.50 -11.18
CA ALA A 189 10.13 -6.57 -11.02
C ALA A 189 9.11 -7.22 -10.08
N ARG A 190 8.62 -6.44 -9.12
CA ARG A 190 7.64 -6.88 -8.12
C ARG A 190 6.39 -6.05 -8.23
N TRP A 191 5.25 -6.69 -8.35
CA TRP A 191 3.96 -6.02 -8.25
C TRP A 191 3.51 -5.94 -6.78
N TYR A 192 3.08 -4.76 -6.35
CA TYR A 192 2.62 -4.51 -4.98
C TYR A 192 1.61 -3.36 -5.02
N HIS A 193 0.43 -3.53 -4.41
CA HIS A 193 -0.58 -2.46 -4.32
C HIS A 193 -0.95 -1.81 -5.67
N GLY A 194 -0.99 -2.61 -6.74
CA GLY A 194 -1.28 -2.10 -8.08
C GLY A 194 -0.16 -1.27 -8.72
N ARG A 195 1.06 -1.26 -8.16
CA ARG A 195 2.26 -0.70 -8.81
C ARG A 195 3.32 -1.76 -9.03
N VAL A 196 4.27 -1.47 -9.91
CA VAL A 196 5.44 -2.33 -10.14
C VAL A 196 6.69 -1.63 -9.63
N MET A 197 7.47 -2.30 -8.80
CA MET A 197 8.76 -1.84 -8.30
C MET A 197 9.89 -2.63 -8.95
N LEU A 198 10.93 -1.94 -9.37
CA LEU A 198 12.18 -2.52 -9.88
C LEU A 198 13.36 -1.61 -9.54
N ARG A 199 14.57 -2.15 -9.51
CA ARG A 199 15.77 -1.34 -9.22
C ARG A 199 16.06 -0.33 -10.32
N ASP A 200 16.48 0.87 -9.94
CA ASP A 200 16.93 1.90 -10.86
C ASP A 200 18.35 1.59 -11.38
N THR A 201 18.38 1.01 -12.56
CA THR A 201 19.61 0.83 -13.34
C THR A 201 19.32 1.24 -14.78
N PRO A 202 20.34 1.61 -15.58
CA PRO A 202 20.11 2.04 -16.96
C PRO A 202 19.31 1.05 -17.82
N GLY A 203 19.54 -0.25 -17.66
CA GLY A 203 18.80 -1.29 -18.39
C GLY A 203 17.35 -1.42 -17.91
N ASN A 204 17.13 -1.34 -16.60
CA ASN A 204 15.79 -1.41 -16.02
C ASN A 204 14.94 -0.17 -16.34
N ARG A 205 15.56 1.01 -16.44
CA ARG A 205 14.83 2.25 -16.77
C ARG A 205 14.22 2.18 -18.17
N GLN A 206 14.97 1.73 -19.17
CA GLN A 206 14.45 1.53 -20.53
C GLN A 206 13.30 0.50 -20.57
N LEU A 207 13.46 -0.60 -19.83
CA LEU A 207 12.42 -1.62 -19.70
C LEU A 207 11.17 -1.06 -19.01
N ALA A 208 11.33 -0.30 -17.93
CA ALA A 208 10.24 0.33 -17.20
C ALA A 208 9.46 1.31 -18.08
N GLU A 209 10.15 2.13 -18.87
CA GLU A 209 9.52 3.05 -19.82
C GLU A 209 8.70 2.30 -20.88
N SER A 210 9.23 1.19 -21.41
CA SER A 210 8.51 0.35 -22.37
C SER A 210 7.24 -0.27 -21.77
N LEU A 211 7.36 -0.82 -20.56
CA LEU A 211 6.23 -1.40 -19.82
C LEU A 211 5.20 -0.33 -19.45
N ALA A 212 5.63 0.85 -19.03
CA ALA A 212 4.75 1.96 -18.69
C ALA A 212 3.86 2.37 -19.87
N VAL A 213 4.39 2.42 -21.10
CA VAL A 213 3.59 2.68 -22.31
C VAL A 213 2.49 1.63 -22.51
N LYS A 214 2.82 0.34 -22.33
CA LYS A 214 1.85 -0.77 -22.50
C LYS A 214 0.75 -0.74 -21.44
N LEU A 215 1.09 -0.30 -20.23
CA LEU A 215 0.20 -0.26 -19.07
C LEU A 215 -0.58 1.07 -18.95
N ALA A 216 -0.40 1.98 -19.91
CA ALA A 216 -0.89 3.36 -19.83
C ALA A 216 -0.49 4.05 -18.50
N ALA A 217 0.73 3.76 -18.04
CA ALA A 217 1.29 4.15 -16.77
C ALA A 217 2.49 5.09 -16.95
N ARG A 218 3.17 5.41 -15.84
CA ARG A 218 4.30 6.32 -15.75
C ARG A 218 5.41 5.68 -14.93
N VAL A 219 6.65 6.08 -15.20
CA VAL A 219 7.81 5.72 -14.37
C VAL A 219 8.08 6.84 -13.37
N ILE A 220 8.23 6.50 -12.10
CA ILE A 220 8.54 7.39 -10.98
C ILE A 220 9.82 6.89 -10.31
N GLY A 221 10.76 7.79 -10.00
CA GLY A 221 11.98 7.52 -9.22
C GLY A 221 12.25 8.64 -8.22
N ALA A 222 13.29 8.52 -7.41
CA ALA A 222 13.64 9.47 -6.34
C ALA A 222 14.38 10.75 -6.84
N ASP A 223 14.28 11.07 -8.14
CA ASP A 223 15.05 12.14 -8.82
C ASP A 223 14.79 13.55 -8.24
#